data_AF-A0A1H8Q4J8-F1
#
_entry.id   AF-A0A1H8Q4J8-F1
#
_cell.length_a   1.000
_cell.length_b   1.000
_cell.length_c   1.000
_cell.angle_alpha   90.00
_cell.angle_beta   90.00
_cell.angle_gamma   90.00
#
_symmetry.space_group_name_H-M   'P 1'
#
loop_
_entity.id
_entity.type
_entity.pdbx_description
1 polymer ?
#
loop_
_entity_poly.entity_id
_entity_poly.type
_entity_poly.pdbx_seq_one_letter_code
_entity_poly.pdbx_strand_id
1 'polypeptide(L)'
;MQVTCPNCGARYAVDPLAIGPTGRTVQCARCSHRWRERPIAPAAVVPPPLRPIPDFVIRPPTYNSGLPALTTPPAKTRWGLWLSIAAATVVVLGLAAYAFRGELLALLPAEWRDFLHIDALRELFRQ
;
A
#
# COMPACT_ATOMS: atom_id res chain seq x y z
N MET A 1 -27.51 23.41 20.20
CA MET A 1 -27.07 23.27 21.61
C MET A 1 -26.97 21.78 21.94
N GLN A 2 -26.36 21.39 23.07
CA GLN A 2 -26.19 19.98 23.44
C GLN A 2 -26.78 19.73 24.82
N VAL A 3 -27.57 18.66 24.94
CA VAL A 3 -28.11 18.17 26.22
C VAL A 3 -27.45 16.86 26.60
N THR A 4 -27.25 16.65 27.91
CA THR A 4 -26.59 15.45 28.43
C THR A 4 -27.53 14.75 29.42
N CYS A 5 -27.75 13.46 29.22
CA CYS A 5 -28.61 12.67 30.11
C CYS A 5 -27.94 12.50 31.49
N PRO A 6 -28.59 12.86 32.60
CA PRO A 6 -28.01 12.75 33.95
C PRO A 6 -27.88 11.30 34.43
N ASN A 7 -28.64 10.36 33.85
CA ASN A 7 -28.64 8.96 34.26
C ASN A 7 -27.53 8.14 33.58
N CYS A 8 -27.33 8.31 32.27
CA CYS A 8 -26.42 7.46 31.49
C CYS A 8 -25.30 8.22 30.76
N GLY A 9 -25.22 9.55 30.90
CA GLY A 9 -24.18 10.39 30.29
C GLY A 9 -24.24 10.52 28.76
N ALA A 10 -25.28 9.99 28.11
CA ALA A 10 -25.46 10.13 26.67
C ALA A 10 -25.69 11.60 26.29
N ARG A 11 -25.06 12.03 25.19
CA ARG A 11 -25.09 13.42 24.69
C ARG A 11 -25.91 13.49 23.41
N TYR A 12 -26.78 14.50 23.29
CA TYR A 12 -27.65 14.70 22.13
C TYR A 12 -27.52 16.13 21.62
N ALA A 13 -27.34 16.28 20.32
CA ALA A 13 -27.44 17.56 19.64
C ALA A 13 -28.93 17.89 19.42
N VAL A 14 -29.37 19.03 19.94
CA VAL A 14 -30.76 19.49 19.83
C VAL A 14 -30.81 20.95 19.41
N ASP A 15 -31.86 21.29 18.67
CA ASP A 15 -32.13 22.66 18.26
C ASP A 15 -32.53 23.50 19.50
N PRO A 16 -31.86 24.63 19.80
CA PRO A 16 -32.26 25.54 20.87
C PRO A 16 -33.72 25.99 20.82
N LEU A 17 -34.28 26.14 19.62
CA LEU A 17 -35.68 26.53 19.45
C LEU A 17 -36.65 25.45 19.94
N ALA A 18 -36.26 24.17 19.88
CA ALA A 18 -37.11 23.05 20.26
C ALA A 18 -37.36 22.92 21.77
N ILE A 19 -36.44 23.43 22.61
CA ILE A 19 -36.62 23.50 24.07
C ILE A 19 -37.33 24.79 24.48
N GLY A 20 -37.09 25.86 23.74
CA GLY A 20 -37.73 27.15 23.95
C GLY A 20 -37.27 27.86 25.23
N PRO A 21 -37.70 29.12 25.43
CA PRO A 21 -37.25 29.98 26.53
C PRO A 21 -37.82 29.59 27.90
N THR A 22 -38.83 28.71 27.97
CA THR A 22 -39.48 28.25 29.20
C THR A 22 -38.95 26.90 29.71
N GLY A 23 -38.02 26.29 28.95
CA GLY A 23 -37.52 24.93 29.19
C GLY A 23 -38.55 23.86 28.81
N ARG A 24 -38.06 22.66 28.48
CA ARG A 24 -38.90 21.54 28.04
C ARG A 24 -38.45 20.23 28.68
N THR A 25 -39.40 19.34 28.93
CA THR A 25 -39.11 17.97 29.36
C THR A 25 -38.60 17.15 28.18
N VAL A 26 -37.41 16.57 28.32
CA VAL A 26 -36.76 15.73 27.31
C VAL A 26 -36.64 14.29 27.83
N GLN A 27 -36.66 13.32 26.92
CA GLN A 27 -36.54 11.90 27.24
C GLN A 27 -35.29 11.32 26.59
N CYS A 28 -34.51 10.55 27.37
CA CYS A 28 -33.32 9.87 26.86
C CYS A 28 -33.73 8.70 25.96
N ALA A 29 -33.23 8.65 24.73
CA ALA A 29 -33.45 7.52 23.84
C ALA A 29 -32.72 6.23 24.30
N ARG A 30 -31.66 6.36 25.12
CA ARG A 30 -30.83 5.23 25.56
C ARG A 30 -31.34 4.55 26.83
N CYS A 31 -31.83 5.31 27.81
CA CYS A 31 -32.23 4.79 29.13
C CYS A 31 -33.65 5.18 29.55
N SER A 32 -34.43 5.77 28.63
CA SER A 32 -35.82 6.24 28.82
C SER A 32 -36.06 7.24 29.96
N HIS A 33 -35.02 7.66 30.69
CA HIS A 33 -35.09 8.67 31.75
C HIS A 33 -35.56 10.02 31.21
N ARG A 34 -36.49 10.67 31.93
CA ARG A 34 -37.06 11.97 31.58
C ARG A 34 -36.58 13.03 32.55
N TRP A 35 -36.09 14.15 32.02
CA TRP A 35 -35.66 15.29 32.84
C TRP A 35 -36.08 16.60 32.17
N ARG A 36 -36.08 17.69 32.94
CA ARG A 36 -36.42 19.03 32.45
C ARG A 36 -35.12 19.77 32.13
N GLU A 37 -34.93 20.10 30.86
CA GLU A 37 -33.79 20.89 30.44
C GLU A 37 -34.07 22.37 30.67
N ARG A 38 -33.10 23.07 31.27
CA ARG A 38 -33.20 24.52 31.49
C ARG A 38 -32.84 25.25 30.20
N PRO A 39 -33.55 26.33 29.84
CA PRO A 39 -33.17 27.18 28.74
C PRO A 39 -31.77 27.74 29.03
N ILE A 40 -30.83 27.53 28.11
CA ILE A 40 -29.56 28.26 28.13
C ILE A 40 -29.92 29.69 27.74
N ALA A 41 -29.99 30.58 28.74
CA ALA A 41 -30.01 32.01 28.46
C ALA A 41 -28.73 32.32 27.68
N PRO A 42 -28.79 33.05 26.55
CA PRO A 42 -27.60 33.51 25.88
C PRO A 42 -26.86 34.39 26.88
N ALA A 43 -25.78 33.86 27.46
CA ALA A 43 -24.90 34.64 28.30
C ALA A 43 -24.47 35.84 27.46
N ALA A 44 -24.70 37.05 27.97
CA ALA A 44 -24.21 38.26 27.34
C ALA A 44 -22.72 38.05 27.09
N VAL A 45 -22.36 37.94 25.80
CA VAL A 45 -20.99 37.70 25.37
C VAL A 45 -20.25 38.98 25.68
N VAL A 46 -19.69 39.09 26.88
CA VAL A 46 -18.66 40.08 27.18
C VAL A 46 -17.48 39.66 26.31
N PRO A 47 -17.10 40.47 25.29
CA PRO A 47 -15.98 40.11 24.44
C PRO A 47 -14.75 39.96 25.34
N PRO A 48 -14.03 38.82 25.28
CA PRO A 48 -12.82 38.65 26.06
C PRO A 48 -11.83 39.77 25.70
N PRO A 49 -10.99 40.23 26.64
CA PRO A 49 -9.98 41.24 26.36
C PRO A 49 -9.11 40.76 25.19
N LEU A 50 -8.89 41.64 24.22
CA LEU A 50 -8.07 41.37 23.04
C LEU A 50 -6.67 40.98 23.50
N ARG A 51 -6.36 39.69 23.42
CA ARG A 51 -5.00 39.21 23.60
C ARG A 51 -4.23 39.49 22.30
N PRO A 52 -2.97 39.94 22.37
CA PRO A 52 -2.12 40.05 21.20
C PRO A 52 -2.04 38.66 20.54
N ILE A 53 -2.60 38.54 19.35
CA ILE A 53 -2.45 37.34 18.52
C ILE A 53 -1.04 37.47 17.93
N PRO A 54 -0.12 36.52 18.19
CA PRO A 54 1.18 36.57 17.56
C PRO A 54 1.01 36.47 16.04
N ASP A 55 1.63 37.38 15.29
CA ASP A 55 1.70 37.32 13.83
C ASP A 55 2.58 36.14 13.40
N PHE A 56 2.04 34.92 13.44
CA PHE A 56 2.69 33.78 12.82
C PHE A 56 2.42 33.86 11.31
N VAL A 57 3.46 34.25 10.58
CA VAL A 57 3.45 34.17 9.12
C VAL A 57 3.44 32.68 8.73
N ILE A 58 2.26 32.17 8.38
CA ILE A 58 2.14 30.86 7.72
C ILE A 58 2.84 31.01 6.37
N ARG A 59 4.10 30.59 6.27
CA ARG A 59 4.72 30.42 4.96
C ARG A 59 3.98 29.26 4.28
N PRO A 60 3.34 29.49 3.12
CA PRO A 60 2.76 28.40 2.37
C PRO A 60 3.88 27.40 2.06
N PRO A 61 3.63 26.09 2.21
CA PRO A 61 4.61 25.10 1.83
C PRO A 61 4.90 25.22 0.33
N THR A 62 6.15 24.97 -0.07
CA THR A 62 6.61 25.18 -1.44
C THR A 62 5.75 24.42 -2.44
N TYR A 63 5.51 25.01 -3.62
CA TYR A 63 4.71 24.43 -4.70
C TYR A 63 5.29 23.07 -5.12
N ASN A 64 4.68 21.98 -4.61
CA ASN A 64 4.94 20.53 -4.83
C ASN A 64 4.98 19.68 -3.54
N SER A 65 4.95 20.29 -2.36
CA SER A 65 5.07 19.57 -1.07
C SER A 65 3.90 18.65 -0.73
N GLY A 66 2.77 18.76 -1.43
CA GLY A 66 1.56 17.96 -1.23
C GLY A 66 1.36 16.86 -2.28
N LEU A 67 2.28 16.71 -3.23
CA LEU A 67 2.14 15.68 -4.26
C LEU A 67 2.61 14.32 -3.71
N PRO A 68 1.81 13.25 -3.85
CA PRO A 68 2.28 11.91 -3.51
C PRO A 68 3.49 11.57 -4.37
N ALA A 69 4.48 10.88 -3.78
CA ALA A 69 5.65 10.43 -4.51
C ALA A 69 5.21 9.54 -5.69
N LEU A 70 5.31 10.07 -6.91
CA LEU A 70 5.08 9.32 -8.13
C LEU A 70 6.20 8.29 -8.23
N THR A 71 5.92 7.06 -7.80
CA THR A 71 6.86 5.95 -7.95
C THR A 71 6.91 5.60 -9.43
N THR A 72 8.07 5.82 -10.07
CA THR A 72 8.33 5.27 -11.39
C THR A 72 8.52 3.76 -11.26
N PRO A 73 7.79 2.92 -11.99
CA PRO A 73 7.99 1.48 -11.93
C PRO A 73 9.42 1.13 -12.38
N PRO A 74 10.09 0.17 -11.72
CA PRO A 74 11.44 -0.23 -12.10
C PRO A 74 11.44 -0.77 -13.53
N ALA A 75 12.49 -0.43 -14.29
CA ALA A 75 12.65 -0.94 -15.64
C ALA A 75 12.77 -2.47 -15.60
N LYS A 76 11.83 -3.16 -16.26
CA LYS A 76 11.84 -4.62 -16.42
C LYS A 76 13.08 -5.06 -17.19
N THR A 77 13.99 -5.79 -16.52
CA THR A 77 15.23 -6.29 -17.11
C THR A 77 14.93 -7.36 -18.16
N ARG A 78 15.58 -7.26 -19.34
CA ARG A 78 15.43 -8.25 -20.43
C ARG A 78 16.24 -9.53 -20.21
N TRP A 79 16.83 -9.70 -19.04
CA TRP A 79 17.73 -10.82 -18.73
C TRP A 79 17.05 -12.20 -18.85
N GLY A 80 15.78 -12.32 -18.43
CA GLY A 80 15.02 -13.57 -18.57
C GLY A 80 14.84 -14.01 -20.03
N LEU A 81 14.69 -13.04 -20.95
CA LEU A 81 14.57 -13.34 -22.37
C LEU A 81 15.89 -13.87 -22.94
N TRP A 82 17.02 -13.26 -22.57
CA TRP A 82 18.35 -13.74 -22.97
C TRP A 82 18.65 -15.15 -22.43
N LEU A 83 18.29 -15.44 -21.18
CA LEU A 83 18.44 -16.78 -20.60
C LEU A 83 17.58 -17.81 -21.33
N SER A 84 16.35 -17.47 -21.71
CA SER A 84 15.49 -18.39 -22.47
C SER A 84 16.03 -18.67 -23.88
N ILE A 85 16.59 -17.66 -24.56
CA ILE A 85 17.23 -17.85 -25.87
C ILE A 85 18.46 -18.75 -25.73
N ALA A 86 19.32 -18.48 -24.75
CA ALA A 86 20.50 -19.30 -24.50
C ALA A 86 20.13 -20.76 -24.21
N ALA A 87 19.16 -21.00 -23.33
CA ALA A 87 18.67 -22.34 -23.01
C ALA A 87 18.09 -23.06 -24.24
N ALA A 88 17.24 -22.39 -25.03
CA ALA A 88 16.69 -22.95 -26.25
C ALA A 88 17.78 -23.29 -27.27
N THR A 89 18.79 -22.43 -27.40
CA THR A 89 19.93 -22.66 -28.31
C THR A 89 20.74 -23.89 -27.90
N VAL A 90 21.02 -24.06 -26.60
CA VAL A 90 21.72 -25.24 -26.06
C VAL A 90 20.91 -26.51 -26.30
N VAL A 91 19.58 -26.47 -26.08
CA VAL A 91 18.70 -27.63 -26.32
C VAL A 91 18.68 -28.01 -27.79
N VAL A 92 18.57 -27.03 -28.71
CA VAL A 92 18.59 -27.27 -30.16
C VAL A 92 19.94 -27.85 -30.60
N LEU A 93 21.06 -27.31 -30.10
CA LEU A 93 22.40 -27.83 -30.40
C LEU A 93 22.57 -29.28 -29.89
N GLY A 94 22.09 -29.58 -28.68
CA GLY A 94 22.10 -30.95 -28.13
C GLY A 94 21.27 -31.93 -28.96
N LEU A 95 20.07 -31.52 -29.38
CA LEU A 95 19.20 -32.32 -30.25
C LEU A 95 19.82 -32.55 -31.63
N ALA A 96 20.43 -31.52 -32.22
CA ALA A 96 21.15 -31.63 -33.49
C ALA A 96 22.34 -32.60 -33.36
N ALA A 97 23.16 -32.46 -32.31
CA ALA A 97 24.28 -33.37 -32.07
C ALA A 97 23.82 -34.83 -31.87
N TYR A 98 22.67 -35.04 -31.23
CA TYR A 98 22.08 -36.37 -31.06
C TYR A 98 21.60 -36.96 -32.38
N ALA A 99 20.87 -36.18 -33.20
CA ALA A 99 20.32 -36.63 -34.47
C ALA A 99 21.40 -36.89 -35.53
N PHE A 100 22.42 -36.02 -35.61
CA PHE A 100 23.51 -36.10 -36.58
C PHE A 100 24.74 -36.85 -36.07
N ARG A 101 24.61 -37.60 -34.96
CA ARG A 101 25.72 -38.29 -34.29
C ARG A 101 26.54 -39.18 -35.25
N GLY A 102 25.89 -39.90 -36.16
CA GLY A 102 26.57 -40.80 -37.11
C GLY A 102 27.41 -40.08 -38.15
N GLU A 103 26.90 -38.96 -38.69
CA GLU A 103 27.55 -38.18 -39.74
C GLU A 103 28.66 -37.29 -39.16
N LEU A 104 28.46 -36.80 -37.95
CA LEU A 104 29.49 -36.13 -37.15
C LEU A 104 30.65 -37.08 -36.84
N LEU A 105 30.38 -38.33 -36.44
CA LEU A 105 31.45 -39.33 -36.19
C LEU A 105 32.23 -39.71 -37.45
N ALA A 106 31.65 -39.55 -38.64
CA ALA A 106 32.32 -39.82 -39.92
C ALA A 106 33.22 -38.66 -40.38
N LEU A 107 32.90 -37.42 -39.98
CA LEU A 107 33.66 -36.20 -40.30
C LEU A 107 34.64 -35.81 -39.18
N LEU A 108 34.53 -36.39 -37.99
CA LEU A 108 35.38 -36.06 -36.86
C LEU A 108 36.79 -36.70 -37.01
N PRO A 109 37.87 -35.91 -36.81
CA PRO A 109 39.22 -36.44 -36.71
C PRO A 109 39.34 -37.41 -35.53
N ALA A 110 40.23 -38.41 -35.64
CA ALA A 110 40.39 -39.46 -34.63
C ALA A 110 40.69 -38.92 -33.22
N GLU A 111 41.39 -37.79 -33.13
CA GLU A 111 41.74 -37.13 -31.87
C GLU A 111 40.52 -36.65 -31.04
N TRP A 112 39.39 -36.35 -31.69
CA TRP A 112 38.16 -35.91 -31.02
C TRP A 112 37.21 -37.07 -30.69
N ARG A 113 37.44 -38.27 -31.24
CA ARG A 113 36.60 -39.46 -30.99
C ARG A 113 36.74 -39.98 -29.56
N ASP A 114 37.92 -39.88 -28.96
CA ASP A 114 38.18 -40.34 -27.60
C ASP A 114 37.46 -39.47 -26.54
N PHE A 115 37.29 -38.17 -26.80
CA PHE A 115 36.59 -37.25 -25.88
C PHE A 115 35.06 -37.42 -25.87
N LEU A 116 34.48 -37.98 -26.93
CA LEU A 116 33.04 -38.18 -27.08
C LEU A 116 32.56 -39.57 -26.62
N HIS A 117 33.48 -40.46 -26.23
CA HIS A 117 33.12 -41.67 -25.48
C HIS A 117 32.66 -41.25 -24.08
N ILE A 118 31.34 -41.26 -23.89
CA ILE A 118 30.64 -40.97 -22.63
C ILE A 118 31.20 -41.75 -21.43
N ASP A 119 31.88 -42.88 -21.68
CA ASP A 119 32.56 -43.69 -20.66
C ASP A 119 33.79 -42.97 -20.05
N ALA A 120 34.63 -42.31 -20.87
CA ALA A 120 35.80 -41.58 -20.38
C ALA A 120 35.43 -40.34 -19.53
N LEU A 121 34.34 -39.64 -19.89
CA LEU A 121 33.79 -38.56 -19.09
C LEU A 121 33.22 -39.07 -17.76
N ARG A 122 32.67 -40.29 -17.73
CA ARG A 122 32.13 -40.89 -16.50
C ARG A 122 33.24 -41.35 -15.54
N GLU A 123 34.39 -41.79 -16.05
CA GLU A 123 35.58 -42.06 -15.24
C GLU A 123 36.15 -40.78 -14.61
N LEU A 124 36.17 -39.67 -15.35
CA LEU A 124 36.78 -38.41 -14.92
C LEU A 124 35.94 -37.65 -13.87
N PHE A 125 34.61 -37.83 -13.89
CA PHE A 125 33.70 -37.32 -12.87
C PHE A 125 33.56 -38.25 -11.64
N ARG A 126 34.23 -39.40 -11.62
CA ARG A 126 34.20 -40.36 -10.50
C ARG A 126 35.47 -40.31 -9.63
N GLN A 127 36.51 -39.59 -10.05
CA GLN A 127 37.63 -39.17 -9.18
C GLN A 127 37.31 -37.86 -8.48
#